data_AF-A0A090WD42-F1
#
_entry.id   AF-A0A090WD42-F1
#
_cell.length_a   1.000
_cell.length_b   1.000
_cell.length_c   1.000
_cell.angle_alpha   90.00
_cell.angle_beta   90.00
_cell.angle_gamma   90.00
#
_symmetry.space_group_name_H-M   'P 1'
#
loop_
_entity.id
_entity.type
_entity.pdbx_description
1 polymer ?
#
loop_
_entity_poly.entity_id
_entity_poly.type
_entity_poly.pdbx_seq_one_letter_code
_entity_poly.pdbx_strand_id
1 'polypeptide(L)'
;MFPGKSITLKEGAHVGHGAIIHGANLGSNCMIGMNSVIMDDATIGDECIVGAMAFVKAEAVFEPRSLIVGNPAKKIKEVSDQMIAWKTAGTKLYQQLPADCHETMREVEPLREIPENRPVQEDFYKTLQEIKKS
;
A
#
# COMPACT_ATOMS: atom_id res chain seq x y z
N MET A 1 -8.43 -3.03 -20.12
CA MET A 1 -7.66 -1.92 -20.72
C MET A 1 -8.18 -1.65 -22.12
N PHE A 2 -8.81 -0.50 -22.31
CA PHE A 2 -9.20 -0.02 -23.64
C PHE A 2 -7.98 0.62 -24.35
N PRO A 3 -7.83 0.46 -25.67
CA PRO A 3 -6.79 1.16 -26.42
C PRO A 3 -6.82 2.68 -26.17
N GLY A 4 -5.65 3.29 -25.96
CA GLY A 4 -5.51 4.74 -25.78
C GLY A 4 -5.71 5.25 -24.34
N LYS A 5 -5.87 4.38 -23.35
CA LYS A 5 -5.93 4.76 -21.93
C LYS A 5 -4.58 4.53 -21.24
N SER A 6 -4.19 5.47 -20.38
CA SER A 6 -2.97 5.39 -19.57
C SER A 6 -3.28 4.87 -18.17
N ILE A 7 -2.38 4.03 -17.66
CA ILE A 7 -2.35 3.62 -16.25
C ILE A 7 -1.20 4.40 -15.61
N THR A 8 -1.53 5.32 -14.72
CA THR A 8 -0.53 6.15 -14.03
C THR A 8 -0.44 5.76 -12.58
N LEU A 9 0.77 5.45 -12.12
CA LEU A 9 1.09 5.29 -10.70
C LEU A 9 2.01 6.44 -10.34
N LYS A 10 1.51 7.41 -9.57
CA LYS A 10 2.35 8.52 -9.11
C LYS A 10 3.31 8.07 -8.00
N GLU A 11 4.25 8.95 -7.68
CA GLU A 11 5.30 8.71 -6.69
C GLU A 11 4.72 8.24 -5.34
N GLY A 12 5.30 7.17 -4.79
CA GLY A 12 4.89 6.61 -3.50
C GLY A 12 3.54 5.87 -3.51
N ALA A 13 2.91 5.66 -4.67
CA ALA A 13 1.76 4.78 -4.77
C ALA A 13 2.14 3.35 -4.33
N HIS A 14 1.50 2.89 -3.27
CA HIS A 14 1.78 1.58 -2.67
C HIS A 14 0.70 0.59 -3.11
N VAL A 15 1.08 -0.42 -3.88
CA VAL A 15 0.17 -1.48 -4.33
C VAL A 15 0.35 -2.72 -3.44
N GLY A 16 -0.66 -3.01 -2.63
CA GLY A 16 -0.66 -4.15 -1.72
C GLY A 16 -0.70 -5.49 -2.45
N HIS A 17 -0.28 -6.54 -1.75
CA HIS A 17 -0.19 -7.90 -2.28
C HIS A 17 -1.50 -8.36 -2.92
N GLY A 18 -1.41 -8.93 -4.13
CA GLY A 18 -2.57 -9.46 -4.85
C GLY A 18 -3.60 -8.42 -5.30
N ALA A 19 -3.33 -7.11 -5.15
CA ALA A 19 -4.21 -6.09 -5.70
C ALA A 19 -4.17 -6.09 -7.23
N ILE A 20 -5.31 -5.82 -7.85
CA ILE A 20 -5.50 -5.77 -9.30
C ILE A 20 -5.76 -4.33 -9.72
N ILE A 21 -4.84 -3.76 -10.51
CA ILE A 21 -5.01 -2.45 -11.13
C ILE A 21 -5.36 -2.66 -12.60
N HIS A 22 -6.64 -2.45 -12.94
CA HIS A 22 -7.14 -2.70 -14.29
C HIS A 22 -7.59 -1.38 -14.94
N GLY A 23 -6.65 -0.61 -15.47
CA GLY A 23 -6.96 0.62 -16.21
C GLY A 23 -7.19 1.87 -15.35
N ALA A 24 -6.70 1.89 -14.11
CA ALA A 24 -6.93 2.98 -13.16
C ALA A 24 -5.71 3.90 -12.99
N ASN A 25 -5.95 5.11 -12.45
CA ASN A 25 -4.91 6.09 -12.12
C ASN A 25 -4.79 6.27 -10.61
N LEU A 26 -3.58 6.10 -10.09
CA LEU A 26 -3.25 6.16 -8.68
C LEU A 26 -2.48 7.44 -8.35
N GLY A 27 -3.02 8.22 -7.42
CA GLY A 27 -2.45 9.46 -6.90
C GLY A 27 -1.18 9.23 -6.08
N SER A 28 -0.49 10.34 -5.77
CA SER A 28 0.77 10.31 -5.04
C SER A 28 0.54 9.80 -3.64
N ASN A 29 1.44 8.93 -3.16
CA ASN A 29 1.39 8.39 -1.82
C ASN A 29 0.04 7.74 -1.43
N CYS A 30 -0.74 7.21 -2.38
CA CYS A 30 -1.92 6.41 -2.03
C CYS A 30 -1.50 4.99 -1.56
N MET A 31 -2.41 4.26 -0.90
CA MET A 31 -2.26 2.84 -0.58
C MET A 31 -3.43 2.07 -1.15
N ILE A 32 -3.12 1.03 -1.92
CA ILE A 32 -4.08 0.08 -2.44
C ILE A 32 -4.01 -1.17 -1.57
N GLY A 33 -5.06 -1.43 -0.80
CA GLY A 33 -5.12 -2.56 0.09
C GLY A 33 -4.98 -3.88 -0.66
N MET A 34 -4.37 -4.86 0.01
CA MET A 34 -4.18 -6.21 -0.53
C MET A 34 -5.49 -6.81 -1.06
N ASN A 35 -5.40 -7.55 -2.17
CA ASN A 35 -6.52 -8.21 -2.85
C ASN A 35 -7.68 -7.29 -3.24
N SER A 36 -7.47 -5.97 -3.31
CA SER A 36 -8.47 -5.06 -3.89
C SER A 36 -8.43 -5.08 -5.41
N VAL A 37 -9.52 -4.66 -6.04
CA VAL A 37 -9.64 -4.54 -7.49
C VAL A 37 -10.05 -3.11 -7.83
N ILE A 38 -9.26 -2.46 -8.67
CA ILE A 38 -9.50 -1.10 -9.15
C ILE A 38 -9.76 -1.15 -10.65
N MET A 39 -10.99 -0.85 -11.05
CA MET A 39 -11.48 -0.99 -12.42
C MET A 39 -11.12 0.22 -13.31
N ASP A 40 -11.43 0.09 -14.61
CA ASP A 40 -11.00 1.02 -15.65
C ASP A 40 -11.46 2.46 -15.40
N ASP A 41 -10.59 3.42 -15.74
CA ASP A 41 -10.81 4.87 -15.61
C ASP A 41 -11.10 5.37 -14.18
N ALA A 42 -10.96 4.52 -13.16
CA ALA A 42 -11.03 4.96 -11.78
C ALA A 42 -9.85 5.88 -11.44
N THR A 43 -10.12 6.93 -10.67
CA THR A 43 -9.12 7.86 -10.15
C THR A 43 -9.08 7.76 -8.63
N ILE A 44 -7.95 7.30 -8.10
CA ILE A 44 -7.66 7.29 -6.67
C ILE A 44 -6.82 8.53 -6.36
N GLY A 45 -7.38 9.49 -5.63
CA GLY A 45 -6.69 10.73 -5.29
C GLY A 45 -5.44 10.54 -4.42
N ASP A 46 -4.63 11.59 -4.34
CA ASP A 46 -3.39 11.59 -3.55
C ASP A 46 -3.70 11.24 -2.08
N GLU A 47 -2.82 10.46 -1.44
CA GLU A 47 -2.94 10.04 -0.04
C GLU A 47 -4.21 9.25 0.33
N CYS A 48 -4.97 8.75 -0.66
CA CYS A 48 -6.06 7.81 -0.39
C CYS A 48 -5.55 6.51 0.22
N ILE A 49 -6.40 5.87 1.03
CA ILE A 49 -6.18 4.51 1.52
C ILE A 49 -7.38 3.67 1.10
N VAL A 50 -7.15 2.74 0.19
CA VAL A 50 -8.12 1.71 -0.19
C VAL A 50 -7.92 0.51 0.74
N GLY A 51 -8.99 0.07 1.39
CA GLY A 51 -8.97 -1.09 2.27
C GLY A 51 -8.72 -2.40 1.52
N ALA A 52 -8.24 -3.40 2.25
CA ALA A 52 -8.12 -4.75 1.73
C ALA A 52 -9.47 -5.26 1.18
N MET A 53 -9.41 -6.10 0.14
CA MET A 53 -10.60 -6.72 -0.49
C MET A 53 -11.63 -5.73 -1.06
N ALA A 54 -11.28 -4.45 -1.22
CA ALA A 54 -12.19 -3.46 -1.78
C ALA A 54 -12.37 -3.64 -3.30
N PHE A 55 -13.56 -3.34 -3.81
CA PHE A 55 -13.87 -3.34 -5.24
C PHE A 55 -14.25 -1.92 -5.69
N VAL A 56 -13.32 -1.22 -6.33
CA VAL A 56 -13.54 0.11 -6.90
C VAL A 56 -14.06 -0.05 -8.33
N LYS A 57 -15.29 0.42 -8.55
CA LYS A 57 -15.97 0.36 -9.85
C LYS A 57 -15.31 1.27 -10.89
N ALA A 58 -15.57 0.98 -12.16
CA ALA A 58 -15.06 1.78 -13.27
C ALA A 58 -15.52 3.24 -13.14
N GLU A 59 -14.70 4.16 -13.63
CA GLU A 59 -14.93 5.62 -13.64
C GLU A 59 -15.11 6.25 -12.24
N ALA A 60 -14.92 5.48 -11.16
CA ALA A 60 -15.05 6.00 -9.81
C ALA A 60 -13.94 7.01 -9.53
N VAL A 61 -14.32 8.20 -9.07
CA VAL A 61 -13.39 9.26 -8.66
C VAL A 61 -13.45 9.41 -7.15
N PHE A 62 -12.31 9.24 -6.50
CA PHE A 62 -12.15 9.52 -5.08
C PHE A 62 -11.18 10.67 -4.89
N GLU A 63 -11.65 11.71 -4.20
CA GLU A 63 -10.85 12.88 -3.83
C GLU A 63 -9.67 12.49 -2.94
N PRO A 64 -8.59 13.30 -2.90
CA PRO A 64 -7.45 13.10 -2.02
C PRO A 64 -7.86 12.82 -0.57
N ARG A 65 -7.02 12.05 0.13
CA ARG A 65 -7.22 11.65 1.54
C ARG A 65 -8.52 10.89 1.81
N SER A 66 -9.08 10.17 0.84
CA SER A 66 -10.25 9.32 1.08
C SER A 66 -9.86 7.95 1.67
N LEU A 67 -10.51 7.54 2.76
CA LEU A 67 -10.49 6.14 3.22
C LEU A 67 -11.63 5.37 2.54
N ILE A 68 -11.28 4.43 1.68
CA ILE A 68 -12.18 3.78 0.72
C ILE A 68 -12.26 2.29 1.05
N VAL A 69 -13.46 1.74 1.29
CA VAL A 69 -13.61 0.32 1.66
C VAL A 69 -14.87 -0.31 1.06
N GLY A 70 -14.88 -1.65 1.01
CA GLY A 70 -16.07 -2.45 0.67
C GLY A 70 -16.17 -2.85 -0.80
N ASN A 71 -17.25 -3.56 -1.11
CA ASN A 71 -17.61 -3.99 -2.47
C ASN A 71 -19.13 -3.78 -2.66
N PRO A 72 -19.59 -2.78 -3.44
CA PRO A 72 -18.77 -1.76 -4.09
C PRO A 72 -18.13 -0.81 -3.09
N ALA A 73 -16.92 -0.36 -3.39
CA ALA A 73 -16.15 0.50 -2.51
C ALA A 73 -16.80 1.89 -2.36
N LYS A 74 -16.76 2.41 -1.12
CA LYS A 74 -17.24 3.75 -0.77
C LYS A 74 -16.23 4.46 0.10
N LYS A 75 -16.20 5.80 0.01
CA LYS A 75 -15.53 6.64 1.00
C LYS A 75 -16.30 6.54 2.32
N ILE A 76 -15.61 6.16 3.39
CA ILE A 76 -16.21 6.07 4.73
C ILE A 76 -15.77 7.20 5.66
N LYS A 77 -14.62 7.84 5.39
CA LYS A 77 -14.11 9.03 6.08
C LYS A 77 -12.86 9.58 5.38
N GLU A 78 -12.33 10.67 5.91
CA GLU A 78 -11.00 11.16 5.55
C GLU A 78 -9.88 10.35 6.23
N VAL A 79 -8.74 10.27 5.56
CA VAL A 79 -7.45 9.83 6.07
C VAL A 79 -6.86 10.97 6.89
N SER A 80 -6.52 10.70 8.15
CA SER A 80 -5.89 11.69 9.02
C SER A 80 -4.38 11.79 8.75
N ASP A 81 -3.78 12.91 9.20
CA ASP A 81 -2.32 13.11 9.12
C ASP A 81 -1.54 11.98 9.80
N GLN A 82 -2.04 11.48 10.93
CA GLN A 82 -1.45 10.35 11.63
C GLN A 82 -1.49 9.06 10.81
N MET A 83 -2.61 8.79 10.12
CA MET A 83 -2.76 7.61 9.26
C MET A 83 -1.81 7.67 8.07
N ILE A 84 -1.73 8.82 7.40
CA ILE A 84 -0.85 8.95 6.23
C ILE A 84 0.64 8.95 6.62
N ALA A 85 1.01 9.57 7.75
CA ALA A 85 2.38 9.53 8.26
C ALA A 85 2.82 8.10 8.58
N TRP A 86 1.97 7.34 9.29
CA TRP A 86 2.21 5.92 9.60
C TRP A 86 2.36 5.08 8.33
N LYS A 87 1.44 5.23 7.37
CA LYS A 87 1.49 4.56 6.07
C LYS A 87 2.77 4.90 5.29
N THR A 88 3.16 6.17 5.30
CA THR A 88 4.35 6.66 4.59
C THR A 88 5.63 6.05 5.17
N ALA A 89 5.73 5.97 6.50
CA ALA A 89 6.83 5.27 7.17
C ALA A 89 6.90 3.79 6.75
N GLY A 90 5.76 3.09 6.73
CA GLY A 90 5.71 1.71 6.23
C GLY A 90 6.07 1.58 4.74
N THR A 91 5.72 2.56 3.91
CA THR A 91 6.06 2.56 2.47
C THR A 91 7.57 2.76 2.25
N LYS A 92 8.25 3.56 3.08
CA LYS A 92 9.71 3.73 3.02
C LYS A 92 10.46 2.40 3.24
N LEU A 93 9.93 1.52 4.09
CA LEU A 93 10.51 0.18 4.25
C LEU A 93 10.47 -0.60 2.94
N TYR A 94 9.32 -0.62 2.27
CA TYR A 94 9.19 -1.26 0.96
C TYR A 94 10.08 -0.62 -0.12
N GLN A 95 10.41 0.65 0.01
CA GLN A 95 11.37 1.32 -0.89
C GLN A 95 12.82 0.94 -0.59
N GLN A 96 13.14 0.57 0.66
CA GLN A 96 14.46 0.08 1.07
C GLN A 96 14.70 -1.38 0.66
N LEU A 97 13.69 -2.24 0.76
CA LEU A 97 13.81 -3.68 0.50
C LEU A 97 14.46 -4.06 -0.85
N PRO A 98 14.24 -3.35 -1.97
CA PRO A 98 14.94 -3.65 -3.22
C PRO A 98 16.45 -3.48 -3.12
N ALA A 99 16.95 -2.45 -2.43
CA ALA A 99 18.38 -2.27 -2.22
C ALA A 99 18.95 -3.39 -1.35
N ASP A 100 18.29 -3.69 -0.22
CA ASP A 100 18.69 -4.79 0.67
C ASP A 100 18.71 -6.13 -0.07
N CYS A 101 17.71 -6.36 -0.93
CA CYS A 101 17.65 -7.53 -1.80
C CYS A 101 18.86 -7.58 -2.75
N HIS A 102 19.15 -6.49 -3.46
CA HIS A 102 20.29 -6.44 -4.38
C HIS A 102 21.64 -6.65 -3.68
N GLU A 103 21.78 -6.14 -2.46
CA GLU A 103 23.03 -6.19 -1.69
C GLU A 103 23.25 -7.52 -0.97
N THR A 104 22.18 -8.17 -0.52
CA THR A 104 22.28 -9.30 0.42
C THR A 104 21.68 -10.60 -0.08
N MET A 105 20.88 -10.59 -1.16
CA MET A 105 20.25 -11.81 -1.67
C MET A 105 21.29 -12.78 -2.20
N ARG A 106 21.35 -13.95 -1.58
CA ARG A 106 22.18 -15.07 -1.98
C ARG A 106 21.47 -16.37 -1.64
N GLU A 107 21.80 -17.42 -2.38
CA GLU A 107 21.39 -18.77 -2.01
C GLU A 107 21.99 -19.14 -0.65
N VAL A 108 21.17 -19.74 0.21
CA VAL A 108 21.57 -20.19 1.55
C VAL A 108 20.92 -21.52 1.86
N GLU A 109 21.59 -22.34 2.65
CA GLU A 109 20.97 -23.51 3.25
C GLU A 109 20.02 -23.08 4.40
N PRO A 110 18.83 -23.70 4.52
CA PRO A 110 17.90 -23.38 5.59
C PRO A 110 18.50 -23.76 6.95
N LEU A 111 18.47 -22.81 7.88
CA LEU A 111 18.89 -23.03 9.26
C LEU A 111 18.00 -24.09 9.93
N ARG A 112 18.61 -25.01 10.68
CA ARG A 112 17.91 -26.08 11.42
C ARG A 112 17.65 -25.73 12.89
N GLU A 113 18.32 -24.70 13.37
CA GLU A 113 18.22 -24.18 14.73
C GLU A 113 18.31 -22.65 14.71
N ILE A 114 17.88 -22.01 15.80
CA ILE A 114 17.94 -20.55 15.92
C ILE A 114 19.40 -20.16 16.19
N PRO A 115 20.02 -19.27 15.39
CA PRO A 115 21.39 -18.82 15.63
C PRO A 115 21.51 -18.09 16.97
N GLU A 116 22.57 -18.37 17.73
CA GLU A 116 22.89 -17.66 18.97
C GLU A 116 23.05 -16.15 18.73
N ASN A 117 23.59 -15.78 17.57
CA ASN A 117 23.81 -14.39 17.15
C ASN A 117 22.67 -13.83 16.28
N ARG A 118 21.44 -14.32 16.43
CA ARG A 118 20.30 -13.75 15.69
C ARG A 118 20.13 -12.27 16.09
N PRO A 119 20.20 -11.33 15.13
CA PRO A 119 20.00 -9.93 15.45
C PRO A 119 18.58 -9.72 15.99
N VAL A 120 18.47 -8.87 17.01
CA VAL A 120 17.17 -8.45 17.54
C VAL A 120 16.49 -7.60 16.49
N GLN A 121 15.26 -7.94 16.14
CA GLN A 121 14.48 -7.12 15.23
C GLN A 121 14.17 -5.80 15.94
N GLU A 122 14.74 -4.71 15.43
CA GLU A 122 14.48 -3.39 15.97
C GLU A 122 12.99 -3.05 15.82
N ASP A 123 12.39 -2.60 16.93
CA ASP A 123 10.96 -2.33 17.05
C ASP A 123 10.64 -0.94 16.50
N PHE A 124 11.02 -0.72 15.24
CA PHE A 124 11.06 0.63 14.64
C PHE A 124 9.68 1.31 14.56
N TYR A 125 8.58 0.56 14.57
CA TYR A 125 7.25 1.14 14.35
C TYR A 125 6.17 0.47 15.20
N LYS A 126 5.59 1.26 16.10
CA LYS A 126 4.31 0.95 16.74
C LYS A 126 3.23 0.72 15.68
N THR A 127 2.39 -0.27 15.92
CA THR A 127 1.16 -0.47 15.14
C THR A 127 0.27 0.77 15.22
N LEU A 128 -0.60 0.97 14.22
CA LEU A 128 -1.55 2.08 14.25
C LEU A 128 -2.44 2.07 15.52
N GLN A 129 -2.72 0.88 16.07
CA GLN A 129 -3.49 0.76 17.32
C GLN A 129 -2.70 1.22 18.54
N GLU A 130 -1.40 0.98 18.59
CA GLU A 130 -0.53 1.45 19.67
C GLU A 130 -0.32 2.96 19.62
N ILE A 131 -0.19 3.54 18.43
CA ILE A 131 -0.10 5.01 18.27
C ILE A 131 -1.41 5.70 18.71
N LYS A 132 -2.57 5.05 18.53
CA LYS A 132 -3.85 5.59 19.01
C LYS A 132 -4.01 5.55 20.53
N LYS A 133 -3.24 4.70 21.23
CA LYS A 133 -3.31 4.53 22.69
C LYS A 133 -2.32 5.42 23.45
N SER A 134 -1.33 5.99 22.76
CA SER A 134 -0.35 6.95 23.29
C SER A 134 -0.80 8.39 23.12
#